data_AF-A0A1F8M3C2-F1
#
_entry.id   AF-A0A1F8M3C2-F1
#
_cell.length_a   1.000
_cell.length_b   1.000
_cell.length_c   1.000
_cell.angle_alpha   90.00
_cell.angle_beta   90.00
_cell.angle_gamma   90.00
#
_symmetry.space_group_name_H-M   'P 1'
#
loop_
_entity.id
_entity.type
_entity.pdbx_description
1 polymer ?
#
loop_
_entity_poly.entity_id
_entity_poly.type
_entity_poly.pdbx_seq_one_letter_code
_entity_poly.pdbx_strand_id
1 'polypeptide(L)'
;MDYKEFQNRVDHGTQMFDSGNIQAALEIFTGLINSDISDLDKSSMCLNIAVVYDKLGNLQQCLEWYSRAIQLEKAHSRFEAQEYLADYLKQINRPRDSLKLLESVLASTHLTESDKVRVRKNIEDLKVEINKPVYRRPGLPEDESG
;
A
#
# COMPACT_ATOMS: atom_id res chain seq x y z
N MET A 1 -20.07 -5.88 16.14
CA MET A 1 -19.03 -6.87 16.52
C MET A 1 -18.23 -6.35 17.71
N ASP A 2 -17.79 -7.19 18.65
CA ASP A 2 -16.88 -6.74 19.72
C ASP A 2 -15.40 -6.75 19.27
N TYR A 3 -14.54 -6.00 19.95
CA TYR A 3 -13.14 -5.84 19.56
C TYR A 3 -12.36 -7.17 19.58
N LYS A 4 -12.65 -8.07 20.51
CA LYS A 4 -11.94 -9.34 20.64
C LYS A 4 -12.33 -10.29 19.51
N GLU A 5 -13.61 -10.35 19.17
CA GLU A 5 -14.12 -11.09 18.04
C GLU A 5 -13.52 -10.57 16.72
N PHE A 6 -13.49 -9.25 16.55
CA PHE A 6 -12.84 -8.62 15.41
C PHE A 6 -11.37 -9.04 15.29
N GLN A 7 -10.58 -8.85 16.35
CA GLN A 7 -9.16 -9.16 16.34
C GLN A 7 -8.92 -10.65 16.05
N ASN A 8 -9.68 -11.55 16.67
CA ASN A 8 -9.57 -12.99 16.41
C ASN A 8 -9.83 -13.33 14.93
N ARG A 9 -10.80 -12.67 14.30
CA ARG A 9 -11.08 -12.88 12.87
C ARG A 9 -9.98 -12.33 11.99
N VAL A 10 -9.42 -11.17 12.31
CA VAL A 10 -8.26 -10.61 11.60
C VAL A 10 -7.07 -11.55 11.69
N ASP A 11 -6.74 -12.01 12.90
CA ASP A 11 -5.62 -12.92 13.16
C ASP A 11 -5.80 -14.24 12.39
N HIS A 12 -7.02 -14.78 12.38
CA HIS A 12 -7.34 -15.99 11.63
C HIS A 12 -7.21 -15.78 10.11
N GLY A 13 -7.65 -14.64 9.58
CA GLY A 13 -7.49 -14.29 8.17
C GLY A 13 -6.01 -14.19 7.77
N THR A 14 -5.19 -13.54 8.61
CA THR A 14 -3.74 -13.45 8.43
C THR A 14 -3.08 -14.82 8.49
N GLN A 15 -3.45 -15.68 9.44
CA GLN A 15 -2.95 -17.05 9.52
C GLN A 15 -3.29 -17.86 8.25
N MET A 16 -4.51 -17.72 7.72
CA MET A 16 -4.90 -18.37 6.46
C MET A 16 -4.03 -17.88 5.30
N PHE A 17 -3.77 -16.57 5.22
CA PHE A 17 -2.88 -16.00 4.20
C PHE A 17 -1.44 -16.53 4.30
N ASP A 18 -0.89 -16.58 5.51
CA ASP A 18 0.48 -17.05 5.77
C ASP A 18 0.63 -18.54 5.46
N SER A 19 -0.40 -19.34 5.75
CA SER A 19 -0.45 -20.76 5.38
C SER A 19 -0.67 -21.02 3.89
N GLY A 20 -0.85 -19.98 3.07
CA GLY A 20 -1.09 -20.08 1.63
C GLY A 20 -2.55 -20.37 1.26
N ASN A 21 -3.46 -20.43 2.23
CA ASN A 21 -4.89 -20.58 1.98
C ASN A 21 -5.52 -19.22 1.60
N ILE A 22 -5.22 -18.77 0.38
CA ILE A 22 -5.61 -17.46 -0.13
C ILE A 22 -7.12 -17.27 -0.15
N GLN A 23 -7.87 -18.31 -0.56
CA GLN A 23 -9.32 -18.23 -0.65
C GLN A 23 -9.96 -17.99 0.72
N ALA A 24 -9.53 -18.73 1.75
CA ALA A 24 -10.04 -18.55 3.10
C ALA A 24 -9.67 -17.16 3.67
N ALA A 25 -8.46 -16.66 3.40
CA ALA A 25 -8.07 -15.31 3.81
C ALA A 25 -8.98 -14.24 3.21
N LEU A 26 -9.25 -14.31 1.89
CA LEU A 26 -10.16 -13.40 1.21
C LEU A 26 -11.58 -13.48 1.77
N GLU A 27 -12.11 -14.68 2.01
CA GLU A 27 -13.44 -14.86 2.60
C GLU A 27 -13.54 -14.22 3.99
N ILE A 28 -12.53 -14.39 4.83
CA ILE A 28 -12.51 -13.82 6.19
C ILE A 28 -12.48 -12.29 6.12
N PHE A 29 -11.56 -11.70 5.34
CA PHE A 29 -11.42 -10.25 5.24
C PHE A 29 -12.63 -9.60 4.57
N THR A 30 -13.17 -10.17 3.48
CA THR A 30 -14.40 -9.67 2.85
C THR A 30 -15.61 -9.80 3.77
N GLY A 31 -15.70 -10.89 4.53
CA GLY A 31 -16.72 -11.05 5.56
C GLY A 31 -16.63 -10.02 6.68
N LEU A 32 -15.43 -9.52 7.00
CA LEU A 32 -15.26 -8.40 7.95
C LEU A 32 -15.70 -7.08 7.32
N ILE A 33 -15.35 -6.81 6.07
CA ILE A 33 -15.77 -5.60 5.35
C ILE A 33 -17.30 -5.48 5.27
N ASN A 34 -17.98 -6.61 5.10
CA ASN A 34 -19.45 -6.67 5.01
C ASN A 34 -20.16 -6.63 6.37
N SER A 35 -19.42 -6.58 7.48
CA SER A 35 -19.99 -6.48 8.83
C SER A 35 -20.12 -5.03 9.32
N ASP A 36 -20.53 -4.88 10.57
CA ASP A 36 -20.82 -3.61 11.26
C ASP A 36 -19.57 -2.91 11.84
N ILE A 37 -18.36 -3.32 11.45
CA ILE A 37 -17.11 -2.69 11.91
C ILE A 37 -16.95 -1.26 11.33
N SER A 38 -16.06 -0.47 11.94
CA SER A 38 -15.83 0.92 11.54
C SER A 38 -15.22 1.02 10.13
N ASP A 39 -15.38 2.16 9.47
CA ASP A 39 -14.78 2.39 8.15
C ASP A 39 -13.24 2.34 8.19
N LEU A 40 -12.63 2.70 9.33
CA LEU A 40 -11.19 2.56 9.52
C LEU A 40 -10.79 1.08 9.61
N ASP A 41 -11.55 0.25 10.33
CA ASP A 41 -11.29 -1.19 10.37
C ASP A 41 -11.52 -1.84 9.00
N LYS A 42 -12.53 -1.39 8.24
CA LYS A 42 -12.74 -1.81 6.85
C LYS A 42 -11.58 -1.38 5.95
N SER A 43 -11.00 -0.21 6.17
CA SER A 43 -9.79 0.24 5.45
C SER A 43 -8.65 -0.74 5.69
N SER A 44 -8.38 -1.08 6.95
CA SER A 44 -7.36 -2.06 7.31
C SER A 44 -7.60 -3.42 6.63
N MET A 45 -8.86 -3.87 6.53
CA MET A 45 -9.19 -5.10 5.80
C MET A 45 -8.98 -4.96 4.29
N CYS A 46 -9.27 -3.81 3.70
CA CYS A 46 -8.96 -3.54 2.30
C CYS A 46 -7.45 -3.60 2.04
N LEU A 47 -6.62 -3.07 2.95
CA LEU A 47 -5.15 -3.18 2.86
C LEU A 47 -4.69 -4.63 2.92
N ASN A 48 -5.24 -5.43 3.83
CA ASN A 48 -4.94 -6.87 3.89
C ASN A 48 -5.30 -7.58 2.57
N ILE A 49 -6.46 -7.27 1.99
CA ILE A 49 -6.86 -7.85 0.70
C ILE A 49 -5.94 -7.38 -0.44
N ALA A 50 -5.49 -6.12 -0.43
CA ALA A 50 -4.51 -5.63 -1.41
C ALA A 50 -3.22 -6.46 -1.37
N VAL A 51 -2.69 -6.74 -0.17
CA VAL A 51 -1.52 -7.61 0.03
C VAL A 51 -1.79 -9.03 -0.47
N VAL A 52 -3.00 -9.55 -0.27
CA VAL A 52 -3.39 -10.87 -0.79
C VAL A 52 -3.31 -10.91 -2.31
N TYR A 53 -3.86 -9.90 -3.00
CA TYR A 53 -3.82 -9.82 -4.46
C TYR A 53 -2.42 -9.56 -5.02
N ASP A 54 -1.58 -8.82 -4.29
CA ASP A 54 -0.17 -8.67 -4.63
C ASP A 54 0.56 -10.02 -4.62
N LYS A 55 0.36 -10.84 -3.58
CA LYS A 55 0.93 -12.20 -3.51
C LYS A 55 0.45 -13.10 -4.65
N LEU A 56 -0.76 -12.86 -5.17
CA LEU A 56 -1.29 -13.55 -6.36
C LEU A 56 -0.74 -13.00 -7.68
N GLY A 57 0.06 -11.94 -7.67
CA GLY A 57 0.54 -11.24 -8.86
C GLY A 57 -0.54 -10.44 -9.59
N ASN A 58 -1.71 -10.24 -8.96
CA ASN A 58 -2.83 -9.50 -9.56
C ASN A 58 -2.73 -8.01 -9.20
N LEU A 59 -1.86 -7.31 -9.93
CA LEU A 59 -1.62 -5.89 -9.74
C LEU A 59 -2.89 -5.03 -9.86
N GLN A 60 -3.81 -5.38 -10.78
CA GLN A 60 -5.04 -4.62 -10.99
C GLN A 60 -5.92 -4.64 -9.73
N GLN A 61 -6.17 -5.84 -9.19
CA GLN A 61 -6.98 -5.98 -7.98
C GLN A 61 -6.27 -5.37 -6.77
N CYS A 62 -4.96 -5.58 -6.63
CA CYS A 62 -4.16 -4.96 -5.57
C CYS A 62 -4.38 -3.42 -5.51
N LEU A 63 -4.22 -2.73 -6.65
CA LEU A 63 -4.42 -1.28 -6.73
C LEU A 63 -5.88 -0.86 -6.50
N GLU A 64 -6.85 -1.67 -6.93
CA GLU A 64 -8.27 -1.41 -6.69
C GLU A 64 -8.58 -1.44 -5.18
N TRP A 65 -8.02 -2.41 -4.44
CA TRP A 65 -8.22 -2.53 -3.00
C TRP A 65 -7.52 -1.42 -2.21
N TYR A 66 -6.32 -0.99 -2.62
CA TYR A 66 -5.72 0.24 -2.09
C TYR A 66 -6.63 1.46 -2.31
N SER A 67 -7.22 1.61 -3.50
CA SER A 67 -8.15 2.72 -3.76
C SER A 67 -9.38 2.68 -2.85
N ARG A 68 -9.92 1.49 -2.56
CA ARG A 68 -11.06 1.33 -1.63
C ARG A 68 -10.68 1.74 -0.20
N ALA A 69 -9.51 1.31 0.28
CA ALA A 69 -8.98 1.70 1.58
C ALA A 69 -8.86 3.23 1.71
N ILE A 70 -8.27 3.90 0.70
CA ILE A 70 -8.12 5.36 0.65
C ILE A 70 -9.47 6.08 0.72
N GLN A 71 -10.50 5.56 0.05
CA GLN A 71 -11.84 6.16 0.07
C GLN A 71 -12.48 6.11 1.46
N LEU A 72 -12.31 5.00 2.18
CA LEU A 72 -12.80 4.84 3.56
C LEU A 72 -12.07 5.80 4.50
N GLU A 73 -10.75 5.90 4.39
CA GLU A 73 -9.94 6.79 5.23
C GLU A 73 -10.16 8.28 4.98
N LYS A 74 -10.48 8.66 3.74
CA LYS A 74 -10.69 10.06 3.35
C LYS A 74 -11.80 10.72 4.16
N ALA A 75 -12.86 9.99 4.50
CA ALA A 75 -13.96 10.50 5.33
C ALA A 75 -13.52 10.87 6.76
N HIS A 76 -12.39 10.32 7.21
CA HIS A 76 -11.84 10.49 8.55
C HIS A 76 -10.54 11.28 8.57
N SER A 77 -10.14 11.87 7.44
CA SER A 77 -8.86 12.56 7.29
C SER A 77 -7.66 11.69 7.71
N ARG A 78 -7.71 10.40 7.38
CA ARG A 78 -6.61 9.45 7.52
C ARG A 78 -5.91 9.27 6.17
N PHE A 79 -4.62 8.93 6.22
CA PHE A 79 -3.73 8.85 5.06
C PHE A 79 -2.89 7.56 5.05
N GLU A 80 -3.20 6.62 5.94
CA GLU A 80 -2.44 5.39 6.13
C GLU A 80 -2.45 4.56 4.85
N ALA A 81 -3.62 4.32 4.25
CA ALA A 81 -3.74 3.61 2.98
C ALA A 81 -2.98 4.28 1.82
N GLN A 82 -2.88 5.62 1.82
CA GLN A 82 -2.10 6.35 0.82
C GLN A 82 -0.60 6.14 1.04
N GLU A 83 -0.13 6.13 2.29
CA GLU A 83 1.27 5.84 2.62
C GLU A 83 1.63 4.38 2.25
N TYR A 84 0.78 3.41 2.58
CA TYR A 84 0.98 2.01 2.18
C TYR A 84 1.06 1.85 0.65
N LEU A 85 0.15 2.49 -0.10
CA LEU A 85 0.20 2.47 -1.56
C LEU A 85 1.48 3.14 -2.08
N ALA A 86 1.94 4.23 -1.45
CA ALA A 86 3.18 4.89 -1.85
C ALA A 86 4.40 3.98 -1.67
N ASP A 87 4.47 3.23 -0.57
CA ASP A 87 5.54 2.26 -0.34
C ASP A 87 5.46 1.09 -1.31
N TYR A 88 4.25 0.57 -1.56
CA TYR A 88 4.03 -0.48 -2.56
C TYR A 88 4.49 -0.04 -3.96
N LEU A 89 4.14 1.18 -4.38
CA LEU A 89 4.56 1.75 -5.67
C LEU A 89 6.08 1.83 -5.80
N LYS A 90 6.82 2.08 -4.71
CA LYS A 90 8.29 2.00 -4.73
C LYS A 90 8.78 0.58 -4.97
N GLN A 91 8.20 -0.40 -4.27
CA GLN A 91 8.58 -1.81 -4.38
C GLN A 91 8.41 -2.35 -5.80
N ILE A 92 7.34 -1.94 -6.49
CA ILE A 92 7.10 -2.32 -7.90
C ILE A 92 7.79 -1.40 -8.92
N ASN A 93 8.84 -0.68 -8.50
CA ASN A 93 9.65 0.20 -9.33
C ASN A 93 8.84 1.30 -10.06
N ARG A 94 7.84 1.87 -9.37
CA ARG A 94 7.07 3.06 -9.78
C ARG A 94 7.30 4.24 -8.82
N PRO A 95 8.56 4.65 -8.58
CA PRO A 95 8.89 5.69 -7.59
C PRO A 95 8.28 7.06 -7.93
N ARG A 96 8.06 7.38 -9.22
CA ARG A 96 7.40 8.65 -9.60
C ARG A 96 5.94 8.71 -9.20
N ASP A 97 5.23 7.58 -9.22
CA ASP A 97 3.83 7.54 -8.81
C ASP A 97 3.72 7.56 -7.28
N SER A 98 4.63 6.87 -6.59
CA SER A 98 4.81 7.01 -5.15
C SER A 98 5.04 8.46 -4.73
N LEU A 99 5.95 9.15 -5.42
CA LEU A 99 6.26 10.55 -5.14
C LEU A 99 5.04 11.45 -5.27
N LYS A 100 4.28 11.33 -6.37
CA LYS A 100 3.04 12.10 -6.57
C LYS A 100 2.03 11.86 -5.44
N LEU A 101 1.91 10.61 -4.99
CA LEU A 101 0.98 10.26 -3.92
C LEU A 101 1.41 10.88 -2.59
N LEU A 102 2.69 10.79 -2.23
CA LEU A 102 3.22 11.44 -1.02
C LEU A 102 3.09 12.97 -1.07
N GLU A 103 3.33 13.60 -2.22
CA GLU A 103 3.11 15.04 -2.40
C GLU A 103 1.64 15.42 -2.20
N SER A 104 0.70 14.58 -2.64
CA SER A 104 -0.73 14.78 -2.38
C SER A 104 -1.10 14.68 -0.89
N VAL A 105 -0.47 13.73 -0.16
CA VAL A 105 -0.65 13.59 1.30
C VAL A 105 -0.08 14.81 2.02
N LEU A 106 1.12 15.26 1.65
CA LEU A 106 1.77 16.43 2.25
C LEU A 106 0.95 17.73 2.06
N ALA A 107 0.24 17.85 0.93
CA ALA A 107 -0.61 18.99 0.63
C ALA A 107 -1.92 19.02 1.45
N SER A 108 -2.25 17.92 2.15
CA SER A 108 -3.46 17.84 2.97
C SER A 108 -3.40 18.76 4.19
N THR A 109 -4.47 19.52 4.40
CA THR A 109 -4.62 20.44 5.55
C THR A 109 -4.78 19.70 6.88
N HIS A 110 -5.21 18.45 6.85
CA HIS A 110 -5.47 17.65 8.05
C HIS A 110 -4.26 16.82 8.51
N LEU A 111 -3.16 16.84 7.76
CA LEU A 111 -1.95 16.13 8.13
C LEU A 111 -1.28 16.82 9.32
N THR A 112 -0.92 16.05 10.35
CA THR A 112 -0.26 16.59 11.55
C THR A 112 1.15 17.08 11.22
N GLU A 113 1.70 18.02 12.01
CA GLU A 113 3.08 18.47 11.79
C GLU A 113 4.11 17.34 11.97
N SER A 114 3.88 16.42 12.90
CA SER A 114 4.71 15.22 13.05
C SER A 114 4.69 14.33 11.80
N ASP A 115 3.51 14.13 11.21
CA ASP A 115 3.38 13.36 9.97
C ASP A 115 4.00 14.08 8.78
N LYS A 116 3.88 15.40 8.69
CA LYS A 116 4.54 16.21 7.65
C LYS A 116 6.05 16.02 7.65
N VAL A 117 6.69 15.93 8.82
CA VAL A 117 8.14 15.67 8.91
C VAL A 117 8.49 14.32 8.29
N ARG A 118 7.74 13.27 8.65
CA ARG A 118 7.92 11.92 8.10
C ARG A 118 7.71 11.88 6.57
N VAL A 119 6.61 12.46 6.09
CA VAL A 119 6.27 12.48 4.65
C VAL A 119 7.27 13.31 3.84
N ARG A 120 7.74 14.46 4.37
CA ARG A 120 8.80 15.27 3.70
C ARG A 120 10.09 14.48 3.55
N LYS A 121 10.52 13.79 4.60
CA LYS A 121 11.71 12.95 4.53
C LYS A 121 11.58 11.88 3.45
N ASN A 122 10.44 11.18 3.40
CA ASN A 122 10.17 10.17 2.37
C ASN A 122 10.23 10.76 0.95
N ILE A 123 9.69 11.97 0.75
CA ILE A 123 9.74 12.70 -0.53
C ILE A 123 11.17 13.04 -0.92
N GLU A 124 11.98 13.54 0.03
CA GLU A 124 13.39 13.89 -0.21
C GLU A 124 14.21 12.66 -0.60
N ASP A 125 14.12 11.58 0.17
CA ASP A 125 14.81 10.31 -0.10
C ASP A 125 14.45 9.78 -1.50
N LEU A 126 13.17 9.84 -1.85
CA LEU A 126 12.66 9.37 -3.15
C LEU A 126 13.10 10.28 -4.30
N LYS A 127 13.16 11.60 -4.11
CA LYS A 127 13.72 12.53 -5.10
C LYS A 127 15.20 12.27 -5.34
N VAL A 128 15.97 11.95 -4.31
CA VAL A 128 17.37 11.55 -4.46
C VAL A 128 17.45 10.26 -5.27
N GLU A 129 16.66 9.24 -4.93
CA GLU A 129 16.62 7.96 -5.63
C GLU A 129 16.29 8.11 -7.12
N ILE A 130 15.24 8.86 -7.46
CA ILE A 130 14.81 9.10 -8.85
C ILE A 130 15.87 9.83 -9.67
N ASN A 131 16.65 10.71 -9.04
CA ASN A 131 17.66 11.52 -9.71
C ASN A 131 19.06 10.91 -9.67
N LYS A 132 19.26 9.72 -9.08
CA LYS A 132 20.55 9.02 -9.14
C LYS A 132 20.89 8.74 -10.61
N PRO A 133 22.02 9.25 -11.12
CA PRO A 133 22.43 8.95 -12.49
C PRO A 133 22.67 7.45 -12.60
N VAL A 134 22.01 6.81 -13.56
CA VAL A 134 22.35 5.44 -13.97
C VAL A 134 23.71 5.53 -14.62
N TYR A 135 24.78 5.28 -13.86
CA TYR A 135 26.11 5.13 -14.41
C TYR A 135 26.11 3.89 -15.32
N ARG A 136 25.80 4.10 -16.60
CA ARG A 136 26.08 3.12 -17.65
C ARG A 136 27.60 3.05 -17.72
N ARG A 137 28.21 1.90 -17.37
CA ARG A 137 29.67 1.73 -17.47
C ARG A 137 30.10 2.09 -18.90
N PRO A 138 30.98 3.08 -19.12
CA PRO A 138 31.59 3.28 -20.42
C PRO A 138 32.52 2.09 -20.68
N GLY A 139 32.24 1.29 -21.71
CA GLY A 139 33.20 0.29 -22.21
C GLY A 139 32.78 -1.17 -22.24
N LEU A 140 31.50 -1.53 -22.36
CA LEU A 140 31.17 -2.82 -22.98
C LEU A 140 31.09 -2.60 -24.50
N PRO A 141 31.94 -3.28 -25.31
CA PRO A 141 31.79 -3.25 -26.75
C PRO A 141 30.40 -3.82 -27.10
N GLU A 142 29.76 -3.23 -28.09
CA GLU A 142 28.61 -3.86 -28.74
C GLU A 142 29.12 -5.18 -29.31
N ASP A 143 28.61 -6.32 -28.81
CA ASP A 143 28.81 -7.60 -29.47
C ASP A 143 28.14 -7.49 -30.85
N GLU A 144 28.96 -7.14 -31.85
CA GLU A 144 28.70 -7.41 -33.26
C GLU A 144 28.53 -8.92 -33.42
N SER A 145 27.29 -9.38 -33.22
CA SER A 145 26.85 -10.70 -33.71
C SER A 145 26.40 -10.50 -35.15
N GLY A 146 27.20 -11.03 -36.08
CA GLY A 146 26.96 -11.00 -37.52
C GLY A 146 25.82 -11.88 -38.00
#